data_AF-Q9ATP1-F1
#
_entry.id   AF-Q9ATP1-F1
#
_cell.length_a   1.000
_cell.length_b   1.000
_cell.length_c   1.000
_cell.angle_alpha   90.00
_cell.angle_beta   90.00
_cell.angle_gamma   90.00
#
_symmetry.space_group_name_H-M   'P 1'
#
loop_
_entity.id
_entity.type
_entity.pdbx_description
1 polymer ?
#
loop_
_entity_poly.entity_id
_entity_poly.type
_entity_poly.pdbx_seq_one_letter_code
_entity_poly.pdbx_strand_id
1 'polypeptide(L)'
;GKDPEAKKPEDWDDEEDGEWTAPTIPNPEYKGPWKQKKIKNPDYKGKWKAPLIDNPDYKDDPYVYAFDSLKHIGIELWQVKSGTLFDNILITDDPEHAKKFAEETWGKHKDAEKAAFDEAEKKRLEEESASADDETDAEEDEDDADDDKADIAAEEAKDSADAKSEDGKVAADEQSTEDSKDASAEEKKHVR
;
A
#
# COMPACT_ATOMS: atom_id res chain seq x y z
N GLY A 1 -18.65 -20.78 -44.42
CA GLY A 1 -18.27 -21.32 -45.75
C GLY A 1 -17.09 -20.54 -46.28
N LYS A 2 -16.46 -20.91 -47.40
CA LYS A 2 -15.52 -19.99 -48.07
C LYS A 2 -16.29 -18.77 -48.59
N ASP A 3 -15.71 -17.58 -48.48
CA ASP A 3 -16.28 -16.36 -49.03
C ASP A 3 -16.34 -16.46 -50.57
N PRO A 4 -17.52 -16.47 -51.20
CA PRO A 4 -17.62 -16.54 -52.65
C PRO A 4 -17.19 -15.24 -53.35
N GLU A 5 -17.05 -14.13 -52.63
CA GLU A 5 -16.69 -12.82 -53.19
C GLU A 5 -15.20 -12.48 -53.05
N ALA A 6 -14.45 -13.27 -52.28
CA ALA A 6 -13.02 -13.04 -52.08
C ALA A 6 -12.19 -13.41 -53.32
N LYS A 7 -11.32 -12.48 -53.75
CA LYS A 7 -10.37 -12.67 -54.85
C LYS A 7 -8.94 -12.65 -54.31
N LYS A 8 -8.06 -13.43 -54.94
CA LYS A 8 -6.62 -13.44 -54.64
C LYS A 8 -6.02 -12.05 -54.90
N PRO A 9 -5.24 -11.46 -53.96
CA PRO A 9 -4.54 -10.20 -54.18
C PRO A 9 -3.55 -10.30 -55.34
N GLU A 10 -3.36 -9.19 -56.08
CA GLU A 10 -2.45 -9.16 -57.25
C GLU A 10 -0.97 -9.29 -56.87
N ASP A 11 -0.60 -8.92 -55.63
CA ASP A 11 0.78 -8.93 -55.12
C ASP A 11 1.15 -10.25 -54.39
N TRP A 12 0.29 -11.27 -54.44
CA TRP A 12 0.52 -12.53 -53.71
C TRP A 12 1.36 -13.53 -54.53
N ASP A 13 2.49 -13.96 -53.97
CA ASP A 13 3.39 -14.94 -54.57
C ASP A 13 3.21 -16.33 -53.93
N ASP A 14 2.80 -17.34 -54.71
CA ASP A 14 2.56 -18.68 -54.15
C ASP A 14 3.87 -19.43 -53.79
N GLU A 15 5.04 -19.01 -54.29
CA GLU A 15 6.35 -19.61 -53.91
C GLU A 15 6.89 -19.04 -52.59
N GLU A 16 6.72 -17.74 -52.33
CA GLU A 16 7.19 -17.08 -51.10
C GLU A 16 6.13 -17.09 -49.97
N ASP A 17 4.84 -16.91 -50.30
CA ASP A 17 3.73 -16.80 -49.32
C ASP A 17 2.87 -18.07 -49.21
N GLY A 18 3.02 -19.03 -50.13
CA GLY A 18 2.25 -20.29 -50.20
C GLY A 18 0.90 -20.18 -50.92
N GLU A 19 0.17 -21.29 -51.09
CA GLU A 19 -1.11 -21.31 -51.85
C GLU A 19 -2.19 -20.43 -51.19
N TRP A 20 -2.66 -19.42 -51.92
CA TRP A 20 -3.71 -18.54 -51.40
C TRP A 20 -5.04 -19.26 -51.18
N THR A 21 -5.63 -19.11 -49.98
CA THR A 21 -6.97 -19.63 -49.66
C THR A 21 -7.95 -18.51 -49.35
N ALA A 22 -9.12 -18.52 -49.99
CA ALA A 22 -10.19 -17.57 -49.72
C ALA A 22 -10.60 -17.58 -48.23
N PRO A 23 -10.78 -16.41 -47.60
CA PRO A 23 -11.21 -16.31 -46.22
C PRO A 23 -12.55 -17.00 -46.01
N THR A 24 -12.77 -17.54 -44.81
CA THR A 24 -14.04 -18.18 -44.46
C THR A 24 -15.04 -17.17 -43.90
N ILE A 25 -16.25 -17.15 -44.44
CA ILE A 25 -17.39 -16.39 -43.90
C ILE A 25 -18.09 -17.14 -42.75
N PRO A 26 -18.55 -16.41 -41.71
CA PRO A 26 -19.40 -16.96 -40.66
C PRO A 26 -20.67 -17.60 -41.25
N ASN A 27 -21.08 -18.75 -40.71
CA ASN A 27 -22.34 -19.38 -41.12
C ASN A 27 -23.54 -18.58 -40.57
N PRO A 28 -24.41 -18.00 -41.41
CA PRO A 28 -25.56 -17.19 -40.95
C PRO A 28 -26.62 -17.99 -40.17
N GLU A 29 -26.69 -19.31 -40.36
CA GLU A 29 -27.60 -20.18 -39.61
C GLU A 29 -27.03 -20.62 -38.25
N TYR A 30 -25.77 -20.30 -37.97
CA TYR A 30 -25.15 -20.62 -36.71
C TYR A 30 -25.72 -19.72 -35.60
N LYS A 31 -26.65 -20.29 -34.82
CA LYS A 31 -27.31 -19.61 -33.68
C LYS A 31 -26.40 -19.50 -32.43
N GLY A 32 -25.09 -19.64 -32.63
CA GLY A 32 -24.13 -19.81 -31.56
C GLY A 32 -24.19 -21.21 -30.93
N PRO A 33 -23.27 -21.50 -30.01
CA PRO A 33 -23.30 -22.74 -29.25
C PRO A 33 -24.58 -22.77 -28.40
N TRP A 34 -25.25 -23.93 -28.37
CA TRP A 34 -26.43 -24.12 -27.53
C TRP A 34 -26.10 -23.82 -26.06
N LYS A 35 -26.91 -22.97 -25.42
CA LYS A 35 -26.75 -22.61 -24.00
C LYS A 35 -27.87 -23.23 -23.16
N GLN A 36 -27.51 -24.15 -22.27
CA GLN A 36 -28.43 -24.72 -21.28
C GLN A 36 -28.96 -23.63 -20.33
N LYS A 37 -30.23 -23.73 -19.94
CA LYS A 37 -30.81 -22.87 -18.89
C LYS A 37 -30.15 -23.18 -17.55
N LYS A 38 -29.56 -22.19 -16.89
CA LYS A 38 -29.03 -22.32 -15.53
C LYS A 38 -30.20 -22.34 -14.54
N ILE A 39 -30.38 -23.46 -13.86
CA ILE A 39 -31.39 -23.62 -12.80
C ILE A 39 -30.68 -23.45 -11.45
N LYS A 40 -31.31 -22.73 -10.51
CA LYS A 40 -30.77 -22.61 -9.14
C LYS A 40 -30.75 -24.00 -8.49
N ASN A 41 -29.59 -24.40 -7.97
CA ASN A 41 -29.46 -25.67 -7.26
C ASN A 41 -30.10 -25.55 -5.85
N PRO A 42 -31.22 -26.26 -5.55
CA PRO A 42 -31.84 -26.22 -4.23
C PRO A 42 -30.93 -26.81 -3.13
N ASP A 43 -29.97 -27.65 -3.49
CA ASP A 43 -29.00 -28.27 -2.56
C ASP A 43 -27.74 -27.41 -2.35
N TYR A 44 -27.70 -26.18 -2.87
CA TYR A 44 -26.54 -25.30 -2.71
C TYR A 44 -26.45 -24.78 -1.27
N LYS A 45 -25.50 -25.32 -0.51
CA LYS A 45 -25.23 -24.97 0.90
C LYS A 45 -24.41 -23.67 1.07
N GLY A 46 -24.40 -22.79 0.06
CA GLY A 46 -23.52 -21.63 0.03
C GLY A 46 -22.09 -21.98 -0.39
N LYS A 47 -21.22 -20.97 -0.42
CA LYS A 47 -19.78 -21.19 -0.62
C LYS A 47 -19.23 -21.89 0.62
N TRP A 48 -18.62 -23.05 0.43
CA TRP A 48 -17.91 -23.75 1.50
C TRP A 48 -16.87 -22.83 2.13
N LYS A 49 -16.73 -22.90 3.45
CA LYS A 49 -15.66 -22.25 4.22
C LYS A 49 -15.00 -23.29 5.12
N ALA A 50 -13.68 -23.23 5.23
CA ALA A 50 -12.95 -24.07 6.16
C ALA A 50 -13.40 -23.76 7.61
N PRO A 51 -13.61 -24.78 8.46
CA PRO A 51 -13.81 -24.56 9.88
C PRO A 51 -12.59 -23.89 10.49
N LEU A 52 -12.80 -22.92 11.38
CA LEU A 52 -11.73 -22.41 12.23
C LEU A 52 -11.48 -23.47 13.30
N ILE A 53 -10.26 -24.02 13.32
CA ILE A 53 -9.79 -24.99 14.31
C ILE A 53 -8.71 -24.29 15.12
N ASP A 54 -8.78 -24.38 16.44
CA ASP A 54 -7.79 -23.77 17.32
C ASP A 54 -6.40 -24.38 17.06
N ASN A 55 -5.39 -23.51 17.03
CA ASN A 55 -4.01 -23.94 16.81
C ASN A 55 -3.41 -24.48 18.13
N PRO A 56 -3.13 -25.79 18.27
CA PRO A 56 -2.55 -26.35 19.49
C PRO A 56 -1.12 -25.85 19.77
N ASP A 57 -0.42 -25.31 18.76
CA ASP A 57 0.93 -24.76 18.89
C ASP A 57 0.94 -23.28 19.29
N TYR A 58 -0.23 -22.64 19.42
CA TYR A 58 -0.31 -21.26 19.87
C TYR A 58 0.19 -21.13 21.31
N LYS A 59 1.09 -20.17 21.53
CA LYS A 59 1.63 -19.82 22.84
C LYS A 59 1.60 -18.31 22.97
N ASP A 60 1.02 -17.84 24.06
CA ASP A 60 1.13 -16.44 24.46
C ASP A 60 2.49 -16.23 25.13
N ASP A 61 3.21 -15.20 24.69
CA ASP A 61 4.51 -14.83 25.25
C ASP A 61 4.46 -13.38 25.75
N PRO A 62 4.44 -13.15 27.07
CA PRO A 62 4.39 -11.81 27.64
C PRO A 62 5.73 -11.06 27.53
N TYR A 63 6.82 -11.72 27.09
CA TYR A 63 8.17 -11.15 27.03
C TYR A 63 8.66 -10.89 25.60
N VAL A 64 7.76 -10.84 24.62
CA VAL A 64 8.10 -10.55 23.21
C VAL A 64 8.88 -9.24 23.00
N TYR A 65 8.79 -8.30 23.94
CA TYR A 65 9.52 -7.02 23.91
C TYR A 65 10.87 -7.05 24.64
N ALA A 66 11.13 -8.09 25.44
CA ALA A 66 12.30 -8.17 26.31
C ALA A 66 13.46 -8.85 25.58
N PHE A 67 14.57 -8.12 25.43
CA PHE A 67 15.82 -8.65 24.88
C PHE A 67 16.85 -8.78 26.01
N ASP A 68 17.65 -9.85 26.01
CA ASP A 68 18.65 -10.10 27.07
C ASP A 68 19.68 -8.97 27.18
N SER A 69 20.42 -8.70 26.09
CA SER A 69 21.40 -7.63 26.05
C SER A 69 21.61 -7.12 24.63
N LEU A 70 21.41 -5.82 24.43
CA LEU A 70 21.70 -5.10 23.20
C LEU A 70 23.03 -4.34 23.38
N LYS A 71 24.00 -4.57 22.49
CA LYS A 71 25.38 -4.05 22.64
C LYS A 71 25.84 -3.15 21.50
N HIS A 72 25.23 -3.30 20.33
CA HIS A 72 25.64 -2.62 19.13
C HIS A 72 24.43 -1.94 18.50
N ILE A 73 24.69 -0.79 17.89
CA ILE A 73 23.75 -0.12 17.01
C ILE A 73 24.32 -0.29 15.61
N GLY A 74 23.52 -0.85 14.70
CA GLY A 74 23.86 -1.00 13.30
C GLY A 74 22.86 -0.24 12.45
N ILE A 75 23.33 0.52 11.47
CA ILE A 75 22.51 1.12 10.43
C ILE A 75 22.84 0.35 9.15
N GLU A 76 21.93 -0.53 8.73
CA GLU A 76 22.04 -1.32 7.50
C GLU A 76 20.87 -0.91 6.60
N LEU A 77 21.19 -0.38 5.42
CA LEU A 77 20.20 0.05 4.44
C LEU A 77 20.76 -0.03 3.03
N TRP A 78 19.84 -0.16 2.07
CA TRP A 78 20.10 0.02 0.65
C TRP A 78 19.56 1.38 0.19
N GLN A 79 20.36 2.15 -0.56
CA GLN A 79 19.95 3.44 -1.13
C GLN A 79 20.26 3.50 -2.63
N VAL A 80 19.30 3.97 -3.43
CA VAL A 80 19.49 4.25 -4.87
C VAL A 80 20.13 5.63 -5.06
N LYS A 81 19.66 6.63 -4.30
CA LYS A 81 20.22 7.99 -4.26
C LYS A 81 20.75 8.29 -2.87
N SER A 82 21.99 8.76 -2.79
CA SER A 82 22.62 9.18 -1.54
C SER A 82 22.15 10.57 -1.10
N GLY A 83 22.21 10.86 0.21
CA GLY A 83 21.93 12.19 0.74
C GLY A 83 21.34 12.18 2.15
N THR A 84 20.91 11.01 2.64
CA THR A 84 20.37 10.86 4.00
C THR A 84 21.46 11.07 5.05
N LEU A 85 21.15 11.88 6.06
CA LEU A 85 21.97 12.10 7.24
C LEU A 85 21.24 11.54 8.46
N PHE A 86 21.98 10.84 9.33
CA PHE A 86 21.47 10.36 10.61
C PHE A 86 22.25 11.06 11.72
N ASP A 87 21.53 11.64 12.67
CA ASP A 87 22.10 12.25 13.87
C ASP A 87 21.24 11.90 15.10
N ASN A 88 21.66 12.38 16.28
CA ASN A 88 20.86 12.34 17.52
C ASN A 88 20.35 10.95 17.94
N ILE A 89 21.13 9.88 17.72
CA ILE A 89 20.76 8.51 18.14
C ILE A 89 20.76 8.40 19.67
N LEU A 90 19.58 8.26 20.27
CA LEU A 90 19.37 8.09 21.72
C LEU A 90 18.75 6.72 22.03
N ILE A 91 19.29 6.02 23.03
CA ILE A 91 18.70 4.82 23.61
C ILE A 91 18.44 5.09 25.09
N THR A 92 17.18 5.02 25.52
CA THR A 92 16.76 5.26 26.91
C THR A 92 15.49 4.48 27.23
N ASP A 93 15.28 4.23 28.52
CA ASP A 93 14.08 3.64 29.12
C ASP A 93 13.12 4.71 29.70
N ASP A 94 13.47 5.99 29.59
CA ASP A 94 12.70 7.13 30.09
C ASP A 94 12.05 7.92 28.94
N PRO A 95 10.71 7.83 28.77
CA PRO A 95 9.98 8.57 27.75
C PRO A 95 10.04 10.09 27.91
N GLU A 96 10.13 10.61 29.13
CA GLU A 96 10.19 12.06 29.37
C GLU A 96 11.57 12.61 28.98
N HIS A 97 12.63 11.86 29.30
CA HIS A 97 13.98 12.17 28.85
C HIS A 97 14.09 12.18 27.33
N ALA A 98 13.53 11.16 26.66
CA ALA A 98 13.52 11.06 25.21
C ALA A 98 12.82 12.26 24.55
N LYS A 99 11.66 12.67 25.07
CA LYS A 99 10.92 13.85 24.59
C LYS A 99 11.72 15.13 24.74
N LYS A 100 12.30 15.33 25.93
CA LYS A 100 13.13 16.52 26.19
C LYS A 100 14.34 16.57 25.27
N PHE A 101 15.02 15.45 25.06
CA PHE A 101 16.16 15.36 24.14
C PHE A 101 15.73 15.68 22.70
N ALA A 102 14.58 15.17 22.24
CA ALA A 102 14.04 15.47 20.92
C ALA A 102 13.69 16.97 20.75
N GLU A 103 13.08 17.61 21.76
CA GLU A 103 12.82 19.05 21.76
C GLU A 103 14.11 19.88 21.75
N GLU A 104 15.13 19.43 22.50
CA GLU A 104 16.40 20.13 22.62
C GLU A 104 17.31 20.00 21.39
N THR A 105 17.09 18.98 20.55
CA THR A 105 17.86 18.71 19.32
C THR A 105 17.03 19.07 18.10
N TRP A 106 16.30 18.11 17.52
CA TRP A 106 15.45 18.31 16.34
C TRP A 106 14.45 19.45 16.51
N GLY A 107 13.81 19.54 17.68
CA GLY A 107 12.81 20.56 17.99
C GLY A 107 13.31 22.00 17.84
N LYS A 108 14.60 22.26 18.15
CA LYS A 108 15.21 23.59 18.00
C LYS A 108 15.53 23.94 16.54
N HIS A 109 15.81 22.94 15.71
CA HIS A 109 16.34 23.14 14.36
C HIS A 109 15.27 23.00 13.27
N LYS A 110 14.24 22.18 13.48
CA LYS A 110 13.23 21.81 12.47
C LYS A 110 12.64 22.99 11.68
N ASP A 111 12.31 24.10 12.35
CA ASP A 111 11.62 25.22 11.70
C ASP A 111 12.61 26.08 10.90
N ALA A 112 13.84 26.24 11.41
CA ALA A 112 14.90 26.96 10.72
C ALA A 112 15.45 26.16 9.53
N GLU A 113 15.62 24.85 9.69
CA GLU A 113 16.04 23.93 8.62
C GLU A 113 15.00 23.88 7.51
N LYS A 114 13.70 23.78 7.85
CA LYS A 114 12.63 23.86 6.86
C LYS A 114 12.65 25.16 6.08
N ALA A 115 12.79 26.30 6.77
CA ALA A 115 12.84 27.60 6.09
C ALA A 115 14.05 27.72 5.15
N ALA A 116 15.23 27.25 5.57
CA ALA A 116 16.43 27.26 4.75
C ALA A 116 16.31 26.31 3.54
N PHE A 117 15.66 25.16 3.73
CA PHE A 117 15.38 24.22 2.65
C PHE A 117 14.42 24.82 1.62
N ASP A 118 13.29 25.38 2.08
CA ASP A 118 12.29 25.99 1.19
C ASP A 118 12.90 27.15 0.38
N GLU A 119 13.79 27.95 0.98
CA GLU A 119 14.52 29.01 0.28
C GLU A 119 15.52 28.47 -0.76
N ALA A 120 16.31 27.45 -0.40
CA ALA A 120 17.28 26.83 -1.29
C ALA A 120 16.61 26.09 -2.46
N GLU A 121 15.50 25.40 -2.21
CA GLU A 121 14.70 24.69 -3.21
C GLU A 121 14.09 25.68 -4.20
N LYS A 122 13.51 26.79 -3.70
CA LYS A 122 12.98 27.87 -4.54
C LYS A 122 14.08 28.45 -5.43
N LYS A 123 15.26 28.74 -4.88
CA LYS A 123 16.39 29.25 -5.65
C LYS A 123 16.86 28.24 -6.72
N ARG A 124 16.92 26.95 -6.39
CA ARG A 124 17.29 25.90 -7.35
C ARG A 124 16.31 25.84 -8.53
N LEU A 125 15.01 25.93 -8.25
CA LEU A 125 13.97 25.95 -9.27
C LEU A 125 14.05 27.19 -10.17
N GLU A 126 14.32 28.36 -9.59
CA GLU A 126 14.51 29.61 -10.35
C GLU A 126 15.76 29.52 -11.25
N GLU A 127 16.89 29.02 -10.74
CA GLU A 127 18.12 28.81 -11.51
C GLU A 127 17.93 27.78 -12.64
N GLU A 128 17.27 26.65 -12.36
CA GLU A 128 16.97 25.62 -13.37
C GLU A 128 16.08 26.19 -14.48
N SER A 129 15.04 26.95 -14.14
CA SER A 129 14.18 27.62 -15.12
C SER A 129 14.92 28.70 -15.93
N ALA A 130 15.87 29.42 -15.33
CA ALA A 130 16.67 30.43 -16.03
C ALA A 130 17.73 29.82 -16.95
N SER A 131 18.26 28.62 -16.62
CA SER A 131 19.17 27.88 -17.49
C SER A 131 18.46 27.13 -18.62
N ALA A 132 17.19 26.78 -18.46
CA ALA A 132 16.38 26.18 -19.51
C ALA A 132 16.03 27.17 -20.64
N ASP A 133 15.91 28.46 -20.32
CA ASP A 133 15.65 29.53 -21.30
C ASP A 133 16.87 29.87 -22.19
N ASP A 134 18.10 29.53 -21.78
CA ASP A 134 19.34 29.80 -22.55
C ASP A 134 19.69 28.66 -23.54
N GLU A 135 19.14 27.45 -23.36
CA GLU A 135 19.34 26.31 -24.29
C GLU A 135 18.18 26.13 -25.32
N THR A 136 17.20 27.02 -25.37
CA THR A 136 16.08 26.96 -26.35
C THR A 136 16.15 27.98 -27.50
N ASP A 137 17.26 28.69 -27.70
CA ASP A 137 17.48 29.53 -28.91
C ASP A 137 18.29 28.81 -30.01
N ALA A 138 18.27 27.47 -30.01
CA ALA A 138 18.60 26.67 -31.18
C ALA A 138 17.77 25.38 -31.18
N GLU A 139 16.93 25.24 -32.21
CA GLU A 139 15.99 24.13 -32.49
C GLU A 139 14.59 24.28 -31.86
N GLU A 140 13.80 25.21 -32.41
CA GLU A 140 12.35 24.99 -32.56
C GLU A 140 12.16 23.73 -33.41
N ASP A 141 11.78 22.60 -32.83
CA ASP A 141 10.89 21.64 -33.52
C ASP A 141 10.24 20.63 -32.55
N GLU A 142 8.90 20.62 -32.65
CA GLU A 142 7.93 19.56 -32.36
C GLU A 142 7.60 19.17 -30.90
N ASP A 143 6.42 19.67 -30.50
CA ASP A 143 5.45 19.11 -29.55
C ASP A 143 5.62 17.63 -29.16
N ASP A 144 5.81 17.38 -27.85
CA ASP A 144 5.07 16.30 -27.19
C ASP A 144 4.75 16.67 -25.74
N ALA A 145 3.47 16.63 -25.42
CA ALA A 145 2.92 16.99 -24.12
C ALA A 145 3.04 15.79 -23.17
N ASP A 146 4.10 15.75 -22.35
CA ASP A 146 4.23 14.76 -21.29
C ASP A 146 3.59 15.27 -20.00
N ASP A 147 2.32 14.89 -19.83
CA ASP A 147 1.45 15.10 -18.68
C ASP A 147 1.87 14.20 -17.50
N ASP A 148 3.04 14.47 -16.89
CA ASP A 148 3.51 13.71 -15.70
C ASP A 148 4.13 14.62 -14.61
N LYS A 149 3.54 15.81 -14.41
CA LYS A 149 3.91 16.74 -13.31
C LYS A 149 2.79 16.99 -12.30
N ALA A 150 1.88 16.03 -12.13
CA ALA A 150 0.77 16.12 -11.18
C ALA A 150 0.86 15.17 -9.97
N ASP A 151 1.75 14.16 -9.98
CA ASP A 151 1.72 13.12 -8.94
C ASP A 151 2.63 13.36 -7.71
N ILE A 152 3.54 14.35 -7.73
CA ILE A 152 4.43 14.61 -6.58
C ILE A 152 3.74 15.43 -5.47
N ALA A 153 2.64 16.14 -5.78
CA ALA A 153 1.94 16.97 -4.78
C ALA A 153 0.91 16.20 -3.92
N ALA A 154 0.54 14.97 -4.31
CA ALA A 154 -0.56 14.23 -3.68
C ALA A 154 -0.12 13.25 -2.57
N GLU A 155 1.14 12.80 -2.56
CA GLU A 155 1.65 11.84 -1.56
C GLU A 155 2.04 12.50 -0.22
N GLU A 156 2.58 13.73 -0.21
CA GLU A 156 3.02 14.38 1.04
C GLU A 156 1.88 14.97 1.90
N ALA A 157 0.68 15.14 1.32
CA ALA A 157 -0.48 15.62 2.07
C ALA A 157 -1.12 14.54 2.99
N LYS A 158 -0.74 13.26 2.83
CA LYS A 158 -1.26 12.17 3.67
C LYS A 158 -0.45 11.94 4.96
N ASP A 159 0.83 12.28 4.99
CA ASP A 159 1.68 12.03 6.17
C ASP A 159 1.39 13.03 7.32
N SER A 160 0.90 14.23 7.00
CA SER A 160 0.58 15.26 8.00
C SER A 160 -0.81 15.12 8.66
N ALA A 161 -1.63 14.15 8.27
CA ALA A 161 -2.98 13.97 8.81
C ALA A 161 -3.07 12.96 9.97
N ASP A 162 -2.06 12.09 10.16
CA ASP A 162 -2.08 11.01 11.17
C ASP A 162 -1.51 11.44 12.54
N ALA A 163 -0.91 12.64 12.64
CA ALA A 163 -0.23 13.11 13.85
C ALA A 163 -1.11 13.95 14.81
N LYS A 164 -2.45 13.93 14.69
CA LYS A 164 -3.32 14.68 15.60
C LYS A 164 -4.50 13.86 16.13
N SER A 165 -4.39 13.51 17.42
CA SER A 165 -5.39 13.05 18.39
C SER A 165 -5.62 11.54 18.58
N GLU A 166 -4.83 10.94 19.48
CA GLU A 166 -5.33 9.98 20.50
C GLU A 166 -4.47 10.11 21.77
N ASP A 167 -4.62 11.23 22.49
CA ASP A 167 -4.20 11.32 23.89
C ASP A 167 -5.24 10.60 24.77
N GLY A 168 -4.84 9.43 25.25
CA GLY A 168 -5.60 8.59 26.17
C GLY A 168 -5.88 9.28 27.49
N LYS A 169 -7.14 9.60 27.74
CA LYS A 169 -7.66 9.98 29.05
C LYS A 169 -7.79 8.72 29.90
N VAL A 170 -6.78 8.43 30.72
CA VAL A 170 -6.89 7.48 31.83
C VAL A 170 -7.73 8.12 32.95
N ALA A 171 -8.90 7.55 33.23
CA ALA A 171 -9.67 7.83 34.43
C ALA A 171 -9.82 6.50 35.19
N ALA A 172 -9.12 6.40 36.32
CA ALA A 172 -9.41 5.43 37.36
C ALA A 172 -10.65 5.90 38.12
N ASP A 173 -11.64 5.02 38.32
CA ASP A 173 -12.47 5.04 39.54
C ASP A 173 -13.15 3.68 39.75
N GLU A 174 -13.58 3.47 40.99
CA GLU A 174 -13.64 2.22 41.73
C GLU A 174 -14.96 1.44 41.56
N GLN A 175 -14.97 0.27 42.19
CA GLN A 175 -16.06 -0.68 42.35
C GLN A 175 -17.44 -0.06 42.66
N SER A 176 -18.48 -0.64 42.07
CA SER A 176 -19.73 -0.88 42.78
C SER A 176 -20.32 -2.24 42.41
N THR A 177 -20.46 -3.06 43.44
CA THR A 177 -21.23 -4.31 43.48
C THR A 177 -22.72 -3.98 43.49
N GLU A 178 -23.56 -4.72 42.77
CA GLU A 178 -24.89 -5.05 43.29
C GLU A 178 -25.52 -6.29 42.63
N ASP A 179 -26.11 -7.08 43.51
CA ASP A 179 -26.79 -8.36 43.38
C ASP A 179 -28.00 -8.37 42.41
N SER A 180 -28.19 -9.48 41.69
CA SER A 180 -29.52 -10.10 41.60
C SER A 180 -29.45 -11.58 41.20
N LYS A 181 -29.71 -12.43 42.21
CA LYS A 181 -30.43 -13.71 42.19
C LYS A 181 -30.93 -14.20 40.82
N ASP A 182 -30.55 -15.43 40.48
CA ASP A 182 -31.56 -16.48 40.34
C ASP A 182 -31.04 -17.80 40.91
N ALA A 183 -31.93 -18.49 41.63
CA ALA A 183 -31.65 -19.67 42.41
C ALA A 183 -31.94 -20.93 41.61
N SER A 184 -31.05 -21.92 41.65
CA SER A 184 -31.48 -23.32 41.69
C SER A 184 -30.47 -24.15 42.45
N ALA A 185 -30.97 -24.75 43.52
CA ALA A 185 -30.27 -25.68 44.39
C ALA A 185 -29.95 -26.99 43.67
N GLU A 186 -28.80 -27.59 43.97
CA GLU A 186 -28.78 -29.00 44.34
C GLU A 186 -27.60 -29.32 45.28
N GLU A 187 -27.97 -29.86 46.43
CA GLU A 187 -27.16 -30.21 47.58
C GLU A 187 -26.66 -31.66 47.45
N LYS A 188 -25.34 -31.92 47.46
CA LYS A 188 -24.75 -33.20 47.91
C LYS A 188 -23.39 -33.05 48.59
N LYS A 189 -23.45 -32.76 49.89
CA LYS A 189 -22.96 -33.57 51.03
C LYS A 189 -21.61 -34.32 50.93
N HIS A 190 -20.79 -34.05 51.96
CA HIS A 190 -19.82 -34.95 52.65
C HIS A 190 -18.44 -35.19 51.97
N VAL A 191 -17.30 -35.33 52.66
CA VAL A 191 -16.95 -35.29 54.10
C VAL A 191 -15.42 -35.20 54.22
N ARG A 192 -14.96 -34.58 55.33
CA ARG A 192 -13.65 -34.62 56.02
C ARG A 192 -12.36 -34.59 55.20
#